data_AF-A0A396RZN8-F1
#
_entry.id   AF-A0A396RZN8-F1
#
_cell.length_a   1.000
_cell.length_b   1.000
_cell.length_c   1.000
_cell.angle_alpha   90.00
_cell.angle_beta   90.00
_cell.angle_gamma   90.00
#
_symmetry.space_group_name_H-M   'P 1'
#
loop_
_entity.id
_entity.type
_entity.pdbx_description
1 polymer ?
#
loop_
_entity_poly.entity_id
_entity_poly.type
_entity_poly.pdbx_seq_one_letter_code
_entity_poly.pdbx_strand_id
1 'polypeptide(L)'
;MRKQTTLLGAGGLALSLLATSVMAQGVTSAEIAQLGNTLTPVGAERAGNAAGTIPEWTGGLGPDAGQALADNFQTNPFAGEQPEFVITAQNYQQYRDNLSPGQIAMFERYPETFRMPIYKSQRTVGYPQYVYDQVKATAGQARLVNNGDGIENFSHGVFAFPIPKAGAEVIWNHNTRYRVNIKRWYMQAMPQTNGSYTLIKLEEEVGYPQYMPDVDESAMPNTLLFFKQRVNAPARLAGNVLLVHDTLD
;
A
#
# COMPACT_ATOMS: atom_id res chain seq x y z
N MET A 1 -8.90 63.10 3.90
CA MET A 1 -7.83 62.34 4.58
C MET A 1 -8.34 61.14 5.39
N ARG A 2 -9.41 61.24 6.20
CA ARG A 2 -9.88 60.14 7.07
C ARG A 2 -10.41 58.86 6.35
N LYS A 3 -10.97 58.99 5.14
CA LYS A 3 -11.48 57.84 4.34
C LYS A 3 -10.38 57.06 3.60
N GLN A 4 -9.24 57.68 3.30
CA GLN A 4 -8.12 57.02 2.62
C GLN A 4 -7.34 56.10 3.57
N THR A 5 -7.22 56.49 4.85
CA THR A 5 -6.61 55.65 5.89
C THR A 5 -7.44 54.40 6.21
N THR A 6 -8.77 54.45 6.09
CA THR A 6 -9.65 53.29 6.31
C THR A 6 -9.61 52.28 5.16
N LEU A 7 -9.47 52.72 3.91
CA LEU A 7 -9.32 51.83 2.75
C LEU A 7 -7.97 51.09 2.73
N LEU A 8 -6.88 51.75 3.15
CA LEU A 8 -5.57 51.07 3.27
C LEU A 8 -5.57 50.01 4.39
N GLY A 9 -6.25 50.28 5.51
CA GLY A 9 -6.35 49.32 6.62
C GLY A 9 -7.18 48.08 6.28
N ALA A 10 -8.29 48.26 5.55
CA ALA A 10 -9.14 47.14 5.10
C ALA A 10 -8.49 46.30 3.99
N GLY A 11 -7.75 46.93 3.07
CA GLY A 11 -6.99 46.22 2.03
C GLY A 11 -5.82 45.40 2.59
N GLY A 12 -5.10 45.93 3.59
CA GLY A 12 -4.03 45.20 4.28
C GLY A 12 -4.53 43.97 5.04
N LEU A 13 -5.69 44.08 5.70
CA LEU A 13 -6.32 42.95 6.42
C LEU A 13 -6.80 41.84 5.48
N ALA A 14 -7.37 42.18 4.32
CA ALA A 14 -7.79 41.20 3.30
C ALA A 14 -6.59 40.48 2.66
N LEU A 15 -5.47 41.18 2.42
CA LEU A 15 -4.22 40.57 1.94
C LEU A 15 -3.57 39.65 2.98
N SER A 16 -3.65 39.97 4.28
CA SER A 16 -3.15 39.09 5.34
C SER A 16 -3.99 37.82 5.56
N LEU A 17 -5.30 37.86 5.27
CA LEU A 17 -6.20 36.69 5.36
C LEU A 17 -6.08 35.75 4.15
N LEU A 18 -5.62 36.25 3.00
CA LEU A 18 -5.30 35.43 1.82
C LEU A 18 -3.90 34.80 1.91
N ALA A 19 -3.00 35.35 2.74
CA ALA A 19 -1.67 34.79 2.98
C ALA A 19 -1.66 33.58 3.93
N THR A 20 -2.72 33.35 4.72
CA THR A 20 -2.80 32.25 5.69
C THR A 20 -3.39 30.96 5.12
N SER A 21 -3.91 30.96 3.90
CA SER A 21 -4.55 29.77 3.29
C SER A 21 -3.57 28.84 2.54
N VAL A 22 -2.27 29.18 2.49
CA VAL A 22 -1.25 28.42 1.72
C VAL A 22 -0.13 27.85 2.62
N MET A 23 -0.31 27.79 3.95
CA MET A 23 0.75 27.39 4.89
C MET A 23 0.40 26.17 5.75
N ALA A 24 -0.23 25.14 5.18
CA ALA A 24 -0.41 23.84 5.85
C ALA A 24 -0.25 22.66 4.89
N GLN A 25 0.86 22.60 4.15
CA GLN A 25 1.24 21.40 3.37
C GLN A 25 2.08 20.39 4.18
N GLY A 26 2.48 20.75 5.40
CA GLY A 26 3.26 19.89 6.30
C GLY A 26 2.40 19.23 7.37
N VAL A 27 2.76 18.02 7.76
CA VAL A 27 2.19 17.34 8.93
C VAL A 27 2.68 18.03 10.20
N THR A 28 1.78 18.37 11.11
CA THR A 28 2.09 19.01 12.40
C THR A 28 2.60 18.00 13.43
N SER A 29 3.33 18.47 14.44
CA SER A 29 3.80 17.60 15.54
C SER A 29 2.64 16.92 16.29
N ALA A 30 1.48 17.58 16.40
CA ALA A 30 0.28 17.02 17.01
C ALA A 30 -0.28 15.85 16.20
N GLU A 31 -0.26 15.94 14.87
CA GLU A 31 -0.65 14.85 13.97
C GLU A 31 0.35 13.70 14.03
N ILE A 32 1.66 13.99 14.03
CA ILE A 32 2.70 12.95 14.18
C ILE A 32 2.54 12.20 15.51
N ALA A 33 2.14 12.88 16.59
CA ALA A 33 1.87 12.26 17.88
C ALA A 33 0.69 11.28 17.88
N GLN A 34 -0.14 11.26 16.83
CA GLN A 34 -1.21 10.28 16.65
C GLN A 34 -0.68 8.90 16.19
N LEU A 35 0.51 8.84 15.58
CA LEU A 35 1.13 7.59 15.13
C LEU A 35 1.49 6.69 16.30
N GLY A 36 0.94 5.48 16.29
CA GLY A 36 1.05 4.51 17.39
C GLY A 36 0.07 4.75 18.54
N ASN A 37 -0.75 5.81 18.47
CA ASN A 37 -1.82 6.07 19.42
C ASN A 37 -3.19 5.83 18.76
N THR A 38 -3.83 6.86 18.21
CA THR A 38 -5.11 6.75 17.50
C THR A 38 -4.93 6.20 16.07
N LEU A 39 -3.75 6.39 15.50
CA LEU A 39 -3.33 5.77 14.25
C LEU A 39 -2.40 4.59 14.55
N THR A 40 -2.34 3.61 13.66
CA THR A 40 -1.27 2.60 13.67
C THR A 40 0.07 3.31 13.46
N PRO A 41 1.22 2.67 13.74
CA PRO A 41 2.52 3.30 13.54
C PRO A 41 2.80 3.72 12.09
N VAL A 42 2.06 3.16 11.12
CA VAL A 42 2.14 3.49 9.69
C VAL A 42 1.01 4.40 9.21
N GLY A 43 0.17 4.91 10.12
CA GLY A 43 -0.80 5.95 9.83
C GLY A 43 -2.21 5.51 9.43
N ALA A 44 -2.51 4.22 9.45
CA ALA A 44 -3.88 3.73 9.27
C ALA A 44 -4.72 3.97 10.54
N GLU A 45 -6.04 4.02 10.42
CA GLU A 45 -6.92 4.04 11.60
C GLU A 45 -6.69 2.80 12.46
N ARG A 46 -6.40 2.98 13.75
CA ARG A 46 -6.16 1.87 14.69
C ARG A 46 -7.45 1.21 15.15
N ALA A 47 -8.48 2.02 15.40
CA ALA A 47 -9.76 1.55 15.89
C ALA A 47 -10.42 0.52 14.97
N GLY A 48 -11.26 -0.31 15.56
CA GLY A 48 -12.23 -1.11 14.82
C GLY A 48 -13.39 -0.25 14.30
N ASN A 49 -14.26 -0.82 13.49
CA ASN A 49 -15.44 -0.08 13.03
C ASN A 49 -16.55 -0.05 14.10
N ALA A 50 -17.44 0.94 14.01
CA ALA A 50 -18.55 1.11 14.95
C ALA A 50 -19.52 -0.10 14.98
N ALA A 51 -19.61 -0.87 13.89
CA ALA A 51 -20.44 -2.07 13.80
C ALA A 51 -19.84 -3.30 14.51
N GLY A 52 -18.58 -3.24 14.97
CA GLY A 52 -17.90 -4.35 15.63
C GLY A 52 -17.50 -5.51 14.71
N THR A 53 -17.64 -5.36 13.39
CA THR A 53 -17.28 -6.39 12.39
C THR A 53 -15.83 -6.31 11.95
N ILE A 54 -15.15 -5.21 12.24
CA ILE A 54 -13.71 -5.02 12.04
C ILE A 54 -13.09 -4.77 13.42
N PRO A 55 -12.15 -5.63 13.88
CA PRO A 55 -11.52 -5.44 15.19
C PRO A 55 -10.54 -4.26 15.20
N GLU A 56 -10.16 -3.80 16.40
CA GLU A 56 -9.00 -2.92 16.57
C GLU A 56 -7.74 -3.60 16.02
N TRP A 57 -6.82 -2.81 15.47
CA TRP A 57 -5.48 -3.30 15.18
C TRP A 57 -4.66 -3.42 16.46
N THR A 58 -4.15 -4.62 16.73
CA THR A 58 -3.42 -4.96 17.97
C THR A 58 -1.94 -5.28 17.75
N GLY A 59 -1.38 -4.99 16.57
CA GLY A 59 0.03 -5.26 16.26
C GLY A 59 0.26 -6.14 15.02
N GLY A 60 -0.80 -6.75 14.48
CA GLY A 60 -0.69 -7.76 13.43
C GLY A 60 -0.44 -9.17 13.99
N LEU A 61 -0.01 -10.10 13.14
CA LEU A 61 0.33 -11.46 13.57
C LEU A 61 1.61 -11.48 14.40
N GLY A 62 1.56 -12.19 15.54
CA GLY A 62 2.73 -12.48 16.35
C GLY A 62 3.65 -13.53 15.71
N PRO A 63 4.87 -13.70 16.25
CA PRO A 63 5.85 -14.67 15.73
C PRO A 63 5.41 -16.14 15.87
N ASP A 64 4.40 -16.39 16.71
CA ASP A 64 3.80 -17.69 17.00
C ASP A 64 2.49 -17.96 16.23
N ALA A 65 2.05 -17.03 15.37
CA ALA A 65 0.80 -17.14 14.63
C ALA A 65 0.74 -18.36 13.70
N GLY A 66 1.90 -18.83 13.21
CA GLY A 66 2.00 -20.01 12.36
C GLY A 66 3.28 -20.77 12.64
N GLN A 67 3.26 -22.07 12.37
CA GLN A 67 4.45 -22.92 12.43
C GLN A 67 5.17 -22.87 11.08
N ALA A 68 6.50 -22.84 11.11
CA ALA A 68 7.31 -22.97 9.91
C ALA A 68 7.10 -24.34 9.27
N LEU A 69 6.90 -24.34 7.95
CA LEU A 69 6.84 -25.52 7.09
C LEU A 69 8.11 -25.61 6.23
N ALA A 70 8.22 -26.68 5.45
CA ALA A 70 9.24 -26.78 4.42
C ALA A 70 9.12 -25.64 3.38
N ASP A 71 10.20 -25.39 2.63
CA ASP A 71 10.22 -24.47 1.48
C ASP A 71 9.78 -23.02 1.81
N ASN A 72 10.08 -22.55 3.03
CA ASN A 72 9.75 -21.19 3.51
C ASN A 72 8.24 -20.88 3.60
N PHE A 73 7.39 -21.90 3.72
CA PHE A 73 5.96 -21.73 4.00
C PHE A 73 5.67 -21.67 5.51
N GLN A 74 4.49 -21.20 5.87
CA GLN A 74 3.96 -21.25 7.23
C GLN A 74 2.55 -21.84 7.23
N THR A 75 2.15 -22.47 8.34
CA THR A 75 0.78 -22.96 8.52
C THR A 75 -0.22 -21.79 8.55
N ASN A 76 -1.46 -22.03 8.12
CA ASN A 76 -2.53 -21.04 8.23
C ASN A 76 -2.83 -20.75 9.73
N PRO A 77 -2.66 -19.49 10.21
CA PRO A 77 -2.99 -19.10 11.59
C PRO A 77 -4.48 -19.32 11.95
N PHE A 78 -5.35 -19.38 10.95
CA PHE A 78 -6.80 -19.51 11.12
C PHE A 78 -7.34 -20.82 10.52
N ALA A 79 -6.54 -21.90 10.54
CA ALA A 79 -6.90 -23.16 9.89
C ALA A 79 -8.26 -23.75 10.35
N GLY A 80 -8.71 -23.45 11.56
CA GLY A 80 -9.99 -23.90 12.11
C GLY A 80 -11.17 -22.96 11.87
N GLU A 81 -10.96 -21.78 11.27
CA GLU A 81 -12.02 -20.78 11.12
C GLU A 81 -13.10 -21.27 10.15
N GLN A 82 -14.36 -21.08 10.54
CA GLN A 82 -15.52 -21.40 9.73
C GLN A 82 -16.14 -20.10 9.22
N PRO A 83 -16.77 -20.11 8.03
CA PRO A 83 -17.54 -18.96 7.57
C PRO A 83 -18.65 -18.62 8.57
N GLU A 84 -18.85 -17.34 8.84
CA GLU A 84 -20.01 -16.85 9.59
C GLU A 84 -21.30 -17.10 8.80
N PHE A 85 -21.21 -16.95 7.47
CA PHE A 85 -22.26 -17.29 6.51
C PHE A 85 -21.68 -17.44 5.10
N VAL A 86 -22.50 -17.90 4.16
CA VAL A 86 -22.11 -18.02 2.75
C VAL A 86 -23.12 -17.30 1.87
N ILE A 87 -22.63 -16.39 1.04
CA ILE A 87 -23.44 -15.74 0.01
C ILE A 87 -23.45 -16.63 -1.23
N THR A 88 -24.64 -16.90 -1.75
CA THR A 88 -24.90 -17.75 -2.91
C THR A 88 -25.86 -17.04 -3.87
N ALA A 89 -26.08 -17.61 -5.05
CA ALA A 89 -27.06 -17.08 -6.00
C ALA A 89 -28.50 -17.03 -5.43
N GLN A 90 -28.81 -17.82 -4.40
CA GLN A 90 -30.12 -17.88 -3.78
C GLN A 90 -30.37 -16.74 -2.77
N ASN A 91 -29.31 -16.15 -2.21
CA ASN A 91 -29.44 -15.14 -1.15
C ASN A 91 -28.70 -13.82 -1.41
N TYR A 92 -27.91 -13.69 -2.48
CA TYR A 92 -27.08 -12.49 -2.72
C TYR A 92 -27.89 -11.19 -2.74
N GLN A 93 -29.17 -11.24 -3.13
CA GLN A 93 -30.04 -10.06 -3.13
C GLN A 93 -30.20 -9.45 -1.72
N GLN A 94 -30.10 -10.25 -0.66
CA GLN A 94 -30.13 -9.78 0.73
C GLN A 94 -28.88 -8.97 1.10
N TYR A 95 -27.78 -9.16 0.37
CA TYR A 95 -26.48 -8.53 0.59
C TYR A 95 -26.09 -7.59 -0.55
N ARG A 96 -27.06 -7.19 -1.39
CA ARG A 96 -26.78 -6.48 -2.65
C ARG A 96 -25.96 -5.20 -2.43
N ASP A 97 -26.21 -4.48 -1.35
CA ASP A 97 -25.52 -3.23 -1.02
C ASP A 97 -24.08 -3.45 -0.55
N ASN A 98 -23.70 -4.70 -0.25
CA ASN A 98 -22.33 -5.10 0.10
C ASN A 98 -21.55 -5.66 -1.10
N LEU A 99 -22.18 -5.79 -2.28
CA LEU A 99 -21.61 -6.44 -3.44
C LEU A 99 -21.37 -5.45 -4.58
N SER A 100 -20.19 -5.54 -5.19
CA SER A 100 -19.90 -4.85 -6.45
C SER A 100 -20.74 -5.43 -7.60
N PRO A 101 -20.96 -4.66 -8.69
CA PRO A 101 -21.64 -5.16 -9.88
C PRO A 101 -20.99 -6.42 -10.46
N GLY A 102 -19.65 -6.52 -10.39
CA GLY A 102 -18.92 -7.70 -10.85
C GLY A 102 -19.21 -8.95 -10.00
N GLN A 103 -19.29 -8.81 -8.68
CA GLN A 103 -19.65 -9.93 -7.80
C GLN A 103 -21.10 -10.37 -8.00
N ILE A 104 -22.03 -9.43 -8.21
CA ILE A 104 -23.43 -9.74 -8.54
C ILE A 104 -23.50 -10.53 -9.86
N ALA A 105 -22.80 -10.05 -10.89
CA ALA A 105 -22.76 -10.72 -12.19
C ALA A 105 -22.18 -12.15 -12.10
N MET A 106 -21.25 -12.41 -11.17
CA MET A 106 -20.74 -13.76 -10.92
C MET A 106 -21.81 -14.70 -10.35
N PHE A 107 -22.67 -14.23 -9.44
CA PHE A 107 -23.79 -15.03 -8.94
C PHE A 107 -24.84 -15.31 -10.02
N GLU A 108 -25.11 -14.35 -10.90
CA GLU A 108 -26.05 -14.52 -12.02
C GLU A 108 -25.50 -15.46 -13.10
N ARG A 109 -24.21 -15.35 -13.42
CA ARG A 109 -23.57 -16.15 -14.47
C ARG A 109 -23.24 -17.58 -14.03
N TYR A 110 -22.93 -17.77 -12.75
CA TYR A 110 -22.49 -19.05 -12.20
C TYR A 110 -23.29 -19.43 -10.95
N PRO A 111 -24.62 -19.56 -11.05
CA PRO A 111 -25.48 -19.69 -9.88
C PRO A 111 -25.25 -20.98 -9.09
N GLU A 112 -24.81 -22.04 -9.77
CA GLU A 112 -24.57 -23.34 -9.16
C GLU A 112 -23.19 -23.43 -8.47
N THR A 113 -22.17 -22.74 -8.99
CA THR A 113 -20.77 -22.95 -8.59
C THR A 113 -20.15 -21.76 -7.86
N PHE A 114 -20.61 -20.53 -8.10
CA PHE A 114 -20.07 -19.37 -7.40
C PHE A 114 -20.68 -19.25 -6.00
N ARG A 115 -19.81 -19.11 -5.00
CA ARG A 115 -20.12 -19.00 -3.58
C ARG A 115 -19.11 -18.03 -2.97
N MET A 116 -19.56 -17.21 -2.02
CA MET A 116 -18.69 -16.30 -1.28
C MET A 116 -18.82 -16.61 0.21
N PRO A 117 -17.93 -17.46 0.78
CA PRO A 117 -17.88 -17.66 2.22
C PRO A 117 -17.36 -16.39 2.89
N ILE A 118 -18.09 -15.90 3.88
CA ILE A 118 -17.75 -14.69 4.63
C ILE A 118 -17.20 -15.13 5.98
N TYR A 119 -15.99 -14.68 6.29
CA TYR A 119 -15.26 -15.00 7.52
C TYR A 119 -15.16 -13.76 8.40
N LYS A 120 -14.77 -13.96 9.65
CA LYS A 120 -14.57 -12.86 10.58
C LYS A 120 -13.39 -12.01 10.11
N SER A 121 -13.52 -10.69 10.20
CA SER A 121 -12.41 -9.80 9.86
C SER A 121 -11.25 -9.97 10.83
N GLN A 122 -10.05 -10.17 10.29
CA GLN A 122 -8.80 -10.21 11.06
C GLN A 122 -7.88 -9.08 10.58
N ARG A 123 -7.30 -8.31 11.50
CA ARG A 123 -6.30 -7.26 11.17
C ARG A 123 -4.89 -7.78 11.40
N THR A 124 -4.40 -8.58 10.46
CA THR A 124 -3.16 -9.37 10.57
C THR A 124 -1.88 -8.67 10.14
N VAL A 125 -1.99 -7.57 9.39
CA VAL A 125 -0.83 -6.86 8.86
C VAL A 125 -0.04 -6.21 10.00
N GLY A 126 1.25 -6.53 10.07
CA GLY A 126 2.23 -5.91 10.94
C GLY A 126 3.59 -5.83 10.25
N TYR A 127 4.47 -4.97 10.76
CA TYR A 127 5.81 -4.75 10.26
C TYR A 127 6.83 -4.89 11.41
N PRO A 128 8.11 -5.18 11.10
CA PRO A 128 9.16 -5.15 12.11
C PRO A 128 9.26 -3.80 12.83
N GLN A 129 9.67 -3.82 14.10
CA GLN A 129 9.72 -2.60 14.94
C GLN A 129 10.54 -1.46 14.32
N TYR A 130 11.66 -1.78 13.67
CA TYR A 130 12.51 -0.76 13.04
C TYR A 130 11.78 0.02 11.93
N VAL A 131 10.78 -0.58 11.26
CA VAL A 131 9.97 0.12 10.25
C VAL A 131 9.11 1.18 10.94
N TYR A 132 8.50 0.84 12.07
CA TYR A 132 7.70 1.78 12.86
C TYR A 132 8.52 2.93 13.41
N ASP A 133 9.71 2.62 13.92
CA ASP A 133 10.63 3.62 14.46
C ASP A 133 11.08 4.59 13.37
N GLN A 134 11.41 4.06 12.19
CA GLN A 134 11.82 4.86 11.03
C GLN A 134 10.68 5.72 10.48
N VAL A 135 9.46 5.19 10.36
CA VAL A 135 8.27 5.98 9.97
C VAL A 135 8.07 7.14 10.93
N LYS A 136 8.16 6.90 12.24
CA LYS A 136 8.02 7.96 13.25
C LYS A 136 9.13 9.00 13.17
N ALA A 137 10.38 8.57 12.94
CA ALA A 137 11.53 9.45 12.83
C ALA A 137 11.47 10.36 11.59
N THR A 138 10.89 9.86 10.50
CA THR A 138 10.83 10.55 9.19
C THR A 138 9.49 11.22 8.90
N ALA A 139 8.49 11.04 9.76
CA ALA A 139 7.15 11.60 9.58
C ALA A 139 7.19 13.13 9.35
N GLY A 140 6.65 13.57 8.22
CA GLY A 140 6.57 14.98 7.85
C GLY A 140 7.81 15.57 7.17
N GLN A 141 8.87 14.77 6.96
CA GLN A 141 10.09 15.19 6.26
C GLN A 141 9.94 15.14 4.74
N ALA A 142 9.34 14.06 4.23
CA ALA A 142 9.20 13.85 2.79
C ALA A 142 8.37 14.95 2.12
N ARG A 143 8.74 15.28 0.88
CA ARG A 143 8.05 16.28 0.04
C ARG A 143 7.83 15.74 -1.35
N LEU A 144 6.67 16.05 -1.91
CA LEU A 144 6.39 15.84 -3.32
C LEU A 144 7.16 16.88 -4.15
N VAL A 145 7.79 16.42 -5.23
CA VAL A 145 8.42 17.26 -6.25
C VAL A 145 7.78 16.96 -7.61
N ASN A 146 8.12 17.74 -8.64
CA ASN A 146 7.65 17.53 -10.02
C ASN A 146 6.12 17.37 -10.12
N ASN A 147 5.36 18.22 -9.43
CA ASN A 147 3.89 18.16 -9.37
C ASN A 147 3.29 16.84 -8.81
N GLY A 148 4.06 16.10 -8.02
CA GLY A 148 3.64 14.82 -7.42
C GLY A 148 4.22 13.59 -8.13
N ASP A 149 4.90 13.78 -9.26
CA ASP A 149 5.57 12.69 -9.99
C ASP A 149 6.93 12.32 -9.39
N GLY A 150 7.40 13.04 -8.36
CA GLY A 150 8.59 12.67 -7.63
C GLY A 150 8.49 12.89 -6.11
N ILE A 151 9.46 12.35 -5.38
CA ILE A 151 9.60 12.52 -3.92
C ILE A 151 11.04 12.83 -3.50
N GLU A 152 11.20 13.73 -2.53
CA GLU A 152 12.50 14.05 -1.90
C GLU A 152 12.43 13.96 -0.36
N ASN A 153 13.60 14.02 0.30
CA ASN A 153 13.75 14.02 1.76
C ASN A 153 13.06 12.82 2.44
N PHE A 154 13.23 11.64 1.84
CA PHE A 154 12.63 10.39 2.23
C PHE A 154 13.72 9.32 2.49
N SER A 155 13.44 8.36 3.37
CA SER A 155 14.33 7.22 3.63
C SER A 155 13.74 5.93 3.07
N HIS A 156 14.49 5.19 2.26
CA HIS A 156 13.99 3.98 1.60
C HIS A 156 13.42 2.93 2.57
N GLY A 157 12.44 2.16 2.08
CA GLY A 157 11.89 1.01 2.79
C GLY A 157 10.82 1.32 3.82
N VAL A 158 10.29 2.55 3.88
CA VAL A 158 9.20 2.93 4.77
C VAL A 158 8.10 3.75 4.09
N PHE A 159 6.99 3.94 4.79
CA PHE A 159 5.89 4.80 4.34
C PHE A 159 6.30 6.26 4.40
N ALA A 160 6.41 6.92 3.25
CA ALA A 160 6.95 8.28 3.16
C ALA A 160 6.01 9.34 3.76
N PHE A 161 4.71 9.13 3.61
CA PHE A 161 3.66 10.05 4.04
C PHE A 161 2.67 9.33 4.95
N PRO A 162 3.04 8.94 6.19
CA PRO A 162 2.15 8.18 7.07
C PRO A 162 0.84 8.94 7.37
N ILE A 163 0.81 10.26 7.21
CA ILE A 163 -0.40 11.08 7.36
C ILE A 163 -0.60 11.86 6.05
N PRO A 164 -1.12 11.22 4.99
CA PRO A 164 -1.17 11.82 3.67
C PRO A 164 -2.21 12.95 3.62
N LYS A 165 -1.86 14.05 2.96
CA LYS A 165 -2.68 15.24 2.70
C LYS A 165 -3.16 15.33 1.25
N ALA A 166 -2.59 14.54 0.35
CA ALA A 166 -2.96 14.50 -1.05
C ALA A 166 -2.98 13.07 -1.60
N GLY A 167 -3.73 12.85 -2.69
CA GLY A 167 -3.80 11.55 -3.36
C GLY A 167 -2.43 11.05 -3.84
N ALA A 168 -1.58 11.95 -4.35
CA ALA A 168 -0.21 11.63 -4.76
C ALA A 168 0.62 11.05 -3.61
N GLU A 169 0.45 11.55 -2.38
CA GLU A 169 1.15 11.01 -1.21
C GLU A 169 0.70 9.58 -0.86
N VAL A 170 -0.57 9.24 -1.11
CA VAL A 170 -1.08 7.87 -0.97
C VAL A 170 -0.45 6.94 -2.01
N ILE A 171 -0.27 7.42 -3.24
CA ILE A 171 0.43 6.67 -4.29
C ILE A 171 1.91 6.47 -3.92
N TRP A 172 2.58 7.51 -3.43
CA TRP A 172 3.96 7.39 -2.97
C TRP A 172 4.09 6.43 -1.79
N ASN A 173 3.16 6.42 -0.84
CA ASN A 173 3.13 5.37 0.19
C ASN A 173 3.03 3.96 -0.40
N HIS A 174 2.25 3.77 -1.47
CA HIS A 174 2.26 2.50 -2.18
C HIS A 174 3.66 2.21 -2.71
N ASN A 175 4.27 3.13 -3.46
CA ASN A 175 5.57 2.93 -4.08
C ASN A 175 6.70 2.67 -3.06
N THR A 176 6.72 3.39 -1.94
CA THR A 176 7.80 3.35 -0.95
C THR A 176 7.61 2.36 0.19
N ARG A 177 6.42 1.74 0.32
CA ARG A 177 6.08 0.82 1.43
C ARG A 177 7.18 -0.19 1.72
N TYR A 178 7.20 -0.68 2.96
CA TYR A 178 8.10 -1.75 3.37
C TYR A 178 8.01 -2.96 2.43
N ARG A 179 9.17 -3.38 1.92
CA ARG A 179 9.37 -4.54 1.05
C ARG A 179 10.72 -5.15 1.37
N VAL A 180 10.96 -6.34 0.84
CA VAL A 180 12.24 -7.04 0.96
C VAL A 180 12.77 -7.37 -0.43
N ASN A 181 14.07 -7.64 -0.54
CA ASN A 181 14.64 -8.19 -1.75
C ASN A 181 14.02 -9.56 -2.02
N ILE A 182 13.56 -9.77 -3.25
CA ILE A 182 12.89 -11.01 -3.63
C ILE A 182 13.50 -11.60 -4.90
N LYS A 183 13.53 -12.92 -4.93
CA LYS A 183 13.67 -13.71 -6.15
C LYS A 183 12.46 -14.62 -6.25
N ARG A 184 11.75 -14.57 -7.37
CA ARG A 184 10.54 -15.36 -7.58
C ARG A 184 10.49 -16.00 -8.96
N TRP A 185 9.86 -17.17 -8.99
CA TRP A 185 9.40 -17.80 -10.22
C TRP A 185 7.98 -17.31 -10.48
N TYR A 186 7.78 -16.68 -11.63
CA TYR A 186 6.50 -16.14 -12.02
C TYR A 186 6.01 -16.86 -13.29
N MET A 187 4.77 -17.33 -13.27
CA MET A 187 4.16 -18.01 -14.41
C MET A 187 2.98 -17.20 -14.90
N GLN A 188 3.02 -16.80 -16.16
CA GLN A 188 1.94 -16.06 -16.79
C GLN A 188 1.18 -17.00 -17.72
N ALA A 189 -0.12 -17.14 -17.48
CA ALA A 189 -1.05 -17.84 -18.35
C ALA A 189 -2.03 -16.81 -18.90
N MET A 190 -1.95 -16.52 -20.19
CA MET A 190 -2.93 -15.68 -20.87
C MET A 190 -3.95 -16.59 -21.57
N PRO A 191 -5.17 -16.75 -21.02
CA PRO A 191 -6.17 -17.61 -21.62
C PRO A 191 -6.73 -16.98 -22.89
N GLN A 192 -6.87 -17.81 -23.92
CA GLN A 192 -7.59 -17.49 -25.16
C GLN A 192 -9.10 -17.66 -24.96
N THR A 193 -9.89 -17.19 -25.93
CA THR A 193 -11.37 -17.32 -25.91
C THR A 193 -11.87 -18.76 -25.73
N ASN A 194 -11.10 -19.74 -26.21
CA ASN A 194 -11.39 -21.17 -26.06
C ASN A 194 -10.80 -21.80 -24.78
N GLY A 195 -10.24 -21.01 -23.87
CA GLY A 195 -9.63 -21.45 -22.62
C GLY A 195 -8.22 -22.05 -22.76
N SER A 196 -7.70 -22.23 -23.97
CA SER A 196 -6.29 -22.63 -24.16
C SER A 196 -5.34 -21.51 -23.75
N TYR A 197 -4.16 -21.85 -23.25
CA TYR A 197 -3.13 -20.89 -22.86
C TYR A 197 -1.73 -21.43 -23.12
N THR A 198 -0.77 -20.53 -23.31
CA THR A 198 0.66 -20.86 -23.26
C THR A 198 1.24 -20.28 -21.99
N LEU A 199 2.01 -21.08 -21.26
CA LEU A 199 2.71 -20.62 -20.07
C LEU A 199 3.99 -19.88 -20.46
N ILE A 200 4.10 -18.63 -20.03
CA ILE A 200 5.35 -17.89 -20.02
C ILE A 200 5.97 -18.06 -18.64
N LYS A 201 7.18 -18.62 -18.59
CA LYS A 201 7.92 -18.84 -17.33
C LYS A 201 8.94 -17.74 -17.19
N LEU A 202 8.82 -16.98 -16.12
CA LEU A 202 9.63 -15.83 -15.80
C LEU A 202 10.38 -16.09 -14.50
N GLU A 203 11.60 -15.58 -14.44
CA GLU A 203 12.39 -15.46 -13.22
C GLU A 203 12.58 -13.98 -12.96
N GLU A 204 12.14 -13.52 -11.80
CA GLU A 204 12.16 -12.12 -11.43
C GLU A 204 12.96 -11.91 -10.15
N GLU A 205 13.79 -10.88 -10.16
CA GLU A 205 14.56 -10.40 -9.02
C GLU A 205 14.25 -8.93 -8.82
N VAL A 206 13.89 -8.56 -7.59
CA VAL A 206 13.69 -7.16 -7.18
C VAL A 206 14.69 -6.86 -6.07
N GLY A 207 15.50 -5.83 -6.28
CA GLY A 207 16.47 -5.33 -5.31
C GLY A 207 16.11 -3.91 -4.88
N TYR A 208 15.97 -3.69 -3.58
CA TYR A 208 15.90 -2.37 -2.99
C TYR A 208 17.30 -2.04 -2.43
N PRO A 209 17.92 -0.93 -2.85
CA PRO A 209 19.32 -0.63 -2.54
C PRO A 209 19.68 -0.75 -1.05
N GLN A 210 18.81 -0.29 -0.15
CA GLN A 210 19.02 -0.32 1.31
C GLN A 210 19.10 -1.74 1.91
N TYR A 211 18.71 -2.78 1.16
CA TYR A 211 18.82 -4.18 1.57
C TYR A 211 19.89 -4.95 0.78
N MET A 212 20.73 -4.26 0.01
CA MET A 212 21.82 -4.84 -0.77
C MET A 212 23.15 -4.54 -0.07
N PRO A 213 23.76 -5.50 0.64
CA PRO A 213 24.93 -5.26 1.50
C PRO A 213 26.20 -4.86 0.72
N ASP A 214 26.21 -5.11 -0.59
CA ASP A 214 27.29 -4.83 -1.53
C ASP A 214 27.06 -3.55 -2.35
N VAL A 215 25.97 -2.81 -2.08
CA VAL A 215 25.64 -1.56 -2.76
C VAL A 215 25.79 -0.39 -1.80
N ASP A 216 26.53 0.62 -2.22
CA ASP A 216 26.53 1.93 -1.57
C ASP A 216 25.26 2.69 -1.99
N GLU A 217 24.27 2.74 -1.10
CA GLU A 217 23.00 3.47 -1.31
C GLU A 217 23.26 4.95 -1.65
N SER A 218 24.30 5.57 -1.08
CA SER A 218 24.61 6.99 -1.32
C SER A 218 25.09 7.27 -2.74
N ALA A 219 25.59 6.26 -3.45
CA ALA A 219 25.95 6.35 -4.86
C ALA A 219 24.72 6.28 -5.79
N MET A 220 23.53 5.99 -5.25
CA MET A 220 22.29 5.78 -5.98
C MET A 220 21.11 6.58 -5.38
N PRO A 221 21.26 7.91 -5.18
CA PRO A 221 20.34 8.70 -4.36
C PRO A 221 18.93 8.83 -4.97
N ASN A 222 18.76 8.51 -6.25
CA ASN A 222 17.50 8.62 -6.97
C ASN A 222 16.93 7.26 -7.39
N THR A 223 17.36 6.14 -6.80
CA THR A 223 16.91 4.81 -7.22
C THR A 223 15.92 4.23 -6.21
N LEU A 224 14.66 4.07 -6.61
CA LEU A 224 13.64 3.40 -5.80
C LEU A 224 13.88 1.90 -5.69
N LEU A 225 14.08 1.23 -6.84
CA LEU A 225 14.36 -0.20 -6.92
C LEU A 225 15.05 -0.59 -8.22
N PHE A 226 15.68 -1.77 -8.19
CA PHE A 226 16.12 -2.51 -9.34
C PHE A 226 15.17 -3.67 -9.61
N PHE A 227 14.83 -3.89 -10.87
CA PHE A 227 14.05 -5.05 -11.30
C PHE A 227 14.73 -5.75 -12.47
N LYS A 228 14.92 -7.05 -12.34
CA LYS A 228 15.45 -7.92 -13.39
C LYS A 228 14.46 -9.03 -13.66
N GLN A 229 14.06 -9.18 -14.91
CA GLN A 229 13.18 -10.26 -15.35
C GLN A 229 13.87 -11.03 -16.48
N ARG A 230 13.91 -12.35 -16.36
CA ARG A 230 14.35 -13.26 -17.42
C ARG A 230 13.21 -14.12 -17.89
N VAL A 231 13.05 -14.25 -19.20
CA VAL A 231 12.12 -15.20 -19.80
C VAL A 231 12.82 -16.55 -19.99
N ASN A 232 12.29 -17.59 -19.36
CA ASN A 232 12.83 -18.95 -19.41
C ASN A 232 12.03 -19.87 -20.36
N ALA A 233 10.76 -19.55 -20.61
CA ALA A 233 9.91 -20.26 -21.58
C ALA A 233 8.77 -19.35 -22.07
N PRO A 234 8.19 -19.60 -23.26
CA PRO A 234 8.52 -20.65 -24.25
C PRO A 234 9.82 -20.36 -25.01
N ALA A 235 10.36 -21.36 -25.73
CA ALA A 235 11.64 -21.25 -26.44
C ALA A 235 11.75 -20.03 -27.36
N ARG A 236 10.64 -19.61 -28.00
CA ARG A 236 10.58 -18.41 -28.83
C ARG A 236 10.92 -17.11 -28.09
N LEU A 237 10.62 -17.03 -26.79
CA LEU A 237 10.86 -15.86 -25.95
C LEU A 237 12.03 -16.05 -24.97
N ALA A 238 12.48 -17.29 -24.80
CA ALA A 238 13.50 -17.64 -23.82
C ALA A 238 14.83 -16.93 -24.11
N GLY A 239 15.52 -16.51 -23.05
CA GLY A 239 16.81 -15.81 -23.12
C GLY A 239 16.70 -14.28 -23.10
N ASN A 240 15.50 -13.71 -23.31
CA ASN A 240 15.29 -12.28 -23.13
C ASN A 240 15.43 -11.90 -21.64
N VAL A 241 16.12 -10.77 -21.39
CA VAL A 241 16.28 -10.18 -20.06
C VAL A 241 15.86 -8.72 -20.12
N LEU A 242 14.92 -8.35 -19.24
CA LEU A 242 14.55 -6.97 -18.96
C LEU A 242 15.25 -6.54 -17.67
N LEU A 243 15.87 -5.36 -17.70
CA LEU A 243 16.43 -4.68 -16.55
C LEU A 243 15.77 -3.30 -16.43
N VAL A 244 15.30 -2.96 -15.24
CA VAL A 244 14.69 -1.67 -14.93
C VAL A 244 15.40 -1.06 -13.73
N HIS A 245 15.76 0.21 -13.87
CA HIS A 245 16.19 1.07 -12.78
C HIS A 245 15.04 2.05 -12.57
N ASP A 246 14.31 1.88 -11.46
CA ASP A 246 13.16 2.71 -11.15
C ASP A 246 13.62 3.89 -10.31
N THR A 247 13.26 5.12 -10.70
CA THR A 247 13.74 6.35 -10.07
C THR A 247 12.69 6.97 -9.14
N LEU A 248 13.11 7.93 -8.28
CA LEU A 248 12.19 8.66 -7.40
C LEU A 248 11.60 9.91 -8.05
N ASP A 249 12.05 10.30 -9.24
CA ASP A 249 11.57 11.43 -10.03
C ASP A 249 11.74 11.22 -11.55
#